data_AF-A0A3B9ZSE4-F1
#
_entry.id   AF-A0A3B9ZSE4-F1
#
_cell.length_a   1.000
_cell.length_b   1.000
_cell.length_c   1.000
_cell.angle_alpha   90.00
_cell.angle_beta   90.00
_cell.angle_gamma   90.00
#
_symmetry.space_group_name_H-M   'P 1'
#
loop_
_entity.id
_entity.type
_entity.pdbx_description
1 polymer ?
#
loop_
_entity_poly.entity_id
_entity_poly.type
_entity_poly.pdbx_seq_one_letter_code
_entity_poly.pdbx_strand_id
1 'polypeptide(L)'
;MYFKIEKGTEVFNKLDVLHGRIQEVNKTAKELVKKLGGNRYCGDQNRLAGGIDAIEFEQKPEGYRSVGGKWDNLYLPNARNKVNNQLIAELPTLQYDELNSIVGFKGPQTAPHPKGLSFVSIPSICFSDEVMLMKVPDGCKYTAPEGVTEIIYSEYQGLKNAWDEKNKK
;
A
#
# COMPACT_ATOMS: atom_id res chain seq x y z
N MET A 1 -9.90 -13.83 -8.81
CA MET A 1 -11.27 -13.26 -8.71
C MET A 1 -11.22 -11.73 -8.79
N TYR A 2 -12.25 -11.11 -9.37
CA TYR A 2 -12.33 -9.66 -9.60
C TYR A 2 -13.63 -9.12 -9.02
N PHE A 3 -13.58 -7.94 -8.40
CA PHE A 3 -14.72 -7.34 -7.74
C PHE A 3 -14.82 -5.86 -8.05
N LYS A 4 -16.04 -5.34 -8.01
CA LYS A 4 -16.33 -3.91 -7.95
C LYS A 4 -17.04 -3.56 -6.65
N ILE A 5 -16.82 -2.34 -6.19
CA ILE A 5 -17.43 -1.78 -4.99
C ILE A 5 -18.00 -0.43 -5.42
N GLU A 6 -19.33 -0.34 -5.45
CA GLU A 6 -20.04 0.83 -5.96
C GLU A 6 -20.18 1.90 -4.89
N LYS A 7 -20.12 3.17 -5.32
CA LYS A 7 -20.36 4.32 -4.46
C LYS A 7 -21.72 4.23 -3.78
N GLY A 8 -21.76 4.61 -2.51
CA GLY A 8 -22.98 4.56 -1.69
C GLY A 8 -23.09 3.29 -0.85
N THR A 9 -22.26 2.28 -1.08
CA THR A 9 -22.16 1.12 -0.18
C THR A 9 -21.35 1.46 1.08
N GLU A 10 -21.61 0.74 2.18
CA GLU A 10 -20.85 0.92 3.43
C GLU A 10 -19.36 0.61 3.23
N VAL A 11 -19.04 -0.43 2.46
CA VAL A 11 -17.65 -0.82 2.14
C VAL A 11 -16.95 0.29 1.36
N PHE A 12 -17.62 0.90 0.38
CA PHE A 12 -17.05 2.04 -0.37
C PHE A 12 -16.69 3.19 0.56
N ASN A 13 -17.62 3.60 1.43
CA ASN A 13 -17.40 4.73 2.33
C ASN A 13 -16.23 4.48 3.30
N LYS A 14 -16.10 3.26 3.81
CA LYS A 14 -14.97 2.87 4.68
C LYS A 14 -13.64 2.88 3.92
N LEU A 15 -13.63 2.39 2.68
CA LEU A 15 -12.45 2.41 1.83
C LEU A 15 -12.04 3.83 1.43
N ASP A 16 -13.00 4.72 1.19
CA ASP A 16 -12.74 6.13 0.87
C ASP A 16 -12.08 6.86 2.05
N VAL A 17 -12.61 6.66 3.26
CA VAL A 17 -11.99 7.17 4.49
C VAL A 17 -10.58 6.59 4.70
N LEU A 18 -10.39 5.28 4.48
CA LEU A 18 -9.08 4.66 4.57
C LEU A 18 -8.11 5.23 3.52
N HIS A 19 -8.57 5.47 2.29
CA HIS A 19 -7.76 6.08 1.24
C HIS A 19 -7.30 7.49 1.61
N GLY A 20 -8.18 8.31 2.18
CA GLY A 20 -7.81 9.61 2.73
C GLY A 20 -6.70 9.51 3.79
N ARG A 21 -6.84 8.55 4.73
CA ARG A 21 -5.81 8.28 5.75
C ARG A 21 -4.49 7.82 5.13
N ILE A 22 -4.54 6.95 4.11
CA ILE A 22 -3.34 6.50 3.37
C ILE A 22 -2.62 7.70 2.75
N GLN A 23 -3.35 8.62 2.13
CA GLN A 23 -2.77 9.82 1.53
C GLN A 23 -2.12 10.73 2.59
N GLU A 24 -2.76 10.91 3.73
CA GLU A 24 -2.26 11.71 4.84
C GLU A 24 -0.96 11.13 5.42
N VAL A 25 -0.93 9.84 5.80
CA VAL A 25 0.28 9.23 6.38
C VAL A 25 1.45 9.23 5.39
N ASN A 26 1.17 9.03 4.10
CA ASN A 26 2.19 9.10 3.05
C ASN A 26 2.69 10.53 2.83
N LYS A 27 1.84 11.55 2.98
CA LYS A 27 2.25 12.95 2.95
C LYS A 27 3.20 13.27 4.10
N THR A 28 2.85 12.86 5.32
CA THR A 28 3.70 13.03 6.51
C THR A 28 5.06 12.34 6.36
N ALA A 29 5.10 11.12 5.83
CA ALA A 29 6.34 10.42 5.54
C ALA A 29 7.21 11.18 4.51
N LYS A 30 6.61 11.69 3.42
CA LYS A 30 7.31 12.51 2.41
C LYS A 30 7.88 13.79 3.00
N GLU A 31 7.14 14.47 3.86
CA GLU A 31 7.60 15.68 4.54
C GLU A 31 8.78 15.40 5.47
N LEU A 32 8.72 14.29 6.22
CA LEU A 32 9.85 13.87 7.06
C LEU A 32 11.09 13.54 6.19
N VAL A 33 10.92 12.81 5.10
CA VAL A 33 12.03 12.48 4.18
C VAL A 33 12.73 13.73 3.66
N LYS A 34 11.96 14.74 3.22
CA LYS A 34 12.51 16.03 2.80
C LYS A 34 13.25 16.74 3.93
N LYS A 35 12.69 16.74 5.15
CA LYS A 35 13.33 17.32 6.35
C LYS A 35 14.65 16.65 6.69
N LEU A 36 14.77 15.34 6.44
CA LEU A 36 15.99 14.56 6.65
C LEU A 36 17.00 14.71 5.50
N GLY A 37 16.69 15.47 4.44
CA GLY A 37 17.54 15.70 3.27
C GLY A 37 17.46 14.59 2.21
N GLY A 38 16.46 13.71 2.29
CA GLY A 38 16.24 12.63 1.33
C GLY A 38 15.34 13.03 0.15
N ASN A 39 15.45 12.28 -0.94
CA ASN A 39 14.67 12.50 -2.17
C ASN A 39 13.37 11.67 -2.19
N ARG A 40 13.48 10.40 -1.81
CA ARG A 40 12.41 9.39 -1.80
C ARG A 40 12.59 8.46 -0.62
N TYR A 41 11.64 7.55 -0.43
CA TYR A 41 11.73 6.52 0.60
C TYR A 41 11.13 5.20 0.12
N CYS A 42 11.58 4.12 0.74
CA CYS A 42 10.93 2.83 0.74
C CYS A 42 10.03 2.77 1.98
N GLY A 43 8.73 2.52 1.78
CA GLY A 43 7.79 2.30 2.90
C GLY A 43 8.02 0.95 3.57
N ASP A 44 7.53 0.82 4.81
CA ASP A 44 7.60 -0.44 5.57
C ASP A 44 6.76 -1.52 4.87
N GLN A 45 7.40 -2.62 4.48
CA GLN A 45 6.76 -3.72 3.74
C GLN A 45 5.68 -4.46 4.54
N ASN A 46 5.64 -4.30 5.86
CA ASN A 46 4.66 -4.93 6.74
C ASN A 46 3.45 -4.04 7.05
N ARG A 47 3.36 -2.87 6.41
CA ARG A 47 2.30 -1.89 6.64
C ARG A 47 1.54 -1.63 5.33
N LEU A 48 0.27 -1.27 5.47
CA LEU A 48 -0.54 -0.82 4.34
C LEU A 48 -0.04 0.53 3.80
N ALA A 49 0.29 1.46 4.70
CA ALA A 49 0.83 2.78 4.37
C ALA A 49 1.53 3.40 5.58
N GLY A 50 2.33 4.43 5.31
CA GLY A 50 3.17 5.07 6.32
C GLY A 50 4.40 4.24 6.67
N GLY A 51 5.17 4.72 7.65
CA GLY A 51 6.47 4.16 7.99
C GLY A 51 7.54 4.38 6.90
N ILE A 52 8.80 4.22 7.29
CA ILE A 52 9.95 4.34 6.39
C ILE A 52 10.93 3.22 6.74
N ASP A 53 11.20 2.33 5.79
CA ASP A 53 12.26 1.34 5.89
C ASP A 53 13.60 1.95 5.50
N ALA A 54 13.66 2.69 4.40
CA ALA A 54 14.89 3.30 3.92
C ALA A 54 14.62 4.61 3.19
N ILE A 55 15.62 5.50 3.18
CA ILE A 55 15.54 6.81 2.53
C ILE A 55 16.55 6.87 1.39
N GLU A 56 16.13 7.39 0.25
CA GLU A 56 16.98 7.64 -0.91
C GLU A 56 17.75 8.95 -0.74
N PHE A 57 19.08 8.89 -0.88
CA PHE A 57 19.96 10.06 -0.89
C PHE A 57 20.90 10.00 -2.09
N GLU A 58 21.32 11.16 -2.63
CA GLU A 58 22.34 11.22 -3.69
C GLU A 58 23.70 10.72 -3.22
N GLN A 59 24.07 11.06 -1.97
CA GLN A 59 25.28 10.61 -1.31
C GLN A 59 24.95 10.14 0.10
N LYS A 60 25.70 9.16 0.60
CA LYS A 60 25.51 8.61 1.95
C LYS A 60 25.65 9.71 3.02
N PRO A 61 24.59 10.03 3.78
CA PRO A 61 24.70 10.99 4.87
C PRO A 61 25.41 10.39 6.10
N GLU A 62 26.00 11.25 6.93
CA GLU A 62 26.59 10.84 8.21
C GLU A 62 25.52 10.23 9.13
N GLY A 63 25.88 9.17 9.86
CA GLY A 63 24.94 8.50 10.76
C GLY A 63 23.98 7.52 10.06
N TYR A 64 24.17 7.25 8.76
CA TYR A 64 23.41 6.26 8.01
C TYR A 64 24.27 5.08 7.57
N ARG A 65 23.62 3.94 7.29
CA ARG A 65 24.21 2.74 6.69
C ARG A 65 23.51 2.45 5.37
N SER A 66 24.26 1.96 4.38
CA SER A 66 23.68 1.54 3.10
C SER A 66 22.85 0.26 3.29
N VAL A 67 21.74 0.16 2.54
CA VAL A 67 20.99 -1.09 2.39
C VAL A 67 21.82 -2.12 1.61
N GLY A 68 22.58 -1.65 0.61
CA GLY A 68 23.50 -2.42 -0.20
C GLY A 68 22.87 -3.14 -1.40
N GLY A 69 23.74 -3.70 -2.25
CA GLY A 69 23.36 -4.52 -3.40
C GLY A 69 22.75 -3.68 -4.52
N LYS A 70 21.54 -4.03 -4.96
CA LYS A 70 20.83 -3.25 -5.99
C LYS A 70 20.18 -1.97 -5.48
N TRP A 71 20.41 -1.61 -4.21
CA TRP A 71 19.77 -0.52 -3.49
C TRP A 71 20.79 0.46 -2.92
N ASP A 72 21.88 0.70 -3.65
CA ASP A 72 23.05 1.45 -3.15
C ASP A 72 22.75 2.92 -2.81
N ASN A 73 21.69 3.50 -3.37
CA ASN A 73 21.22 4.84 -3.05
C ASN A 73 20.20 4.89 -1.90
N LEU A 74 19.83 3.74 -1.31
CA LEU A 74 18.95 3.65 -0.15
C LEU A 74 19.76 3.46 1.13
N TYR A 75 19.39 4.24 2.14
CA TYR A 75 20.11 4.30 3.40
C TYR A 75 19.16 4.24 4.59
N LEU A 76 19.59 3.53 5.64
CA LEU A 76 18.93 3.47 6.94
C LEU A 76 19.73 4.29 7.96
N PRO A 77 19.09 5.06 8.86
CA PRO A 77 19.80 5.59 10.01
C PRO A 77 20.40 4.43 10.82
N ASN A 78 21.66 4.59 11.24
CA ASN A 78 22.30 3.60 12.10
C ASN A 78 21.80 3.75 13.55
N ALA A 79 22.10 2.78 14.41
CA ALA A 79 21.62 2.79 15.81
C ALA A 79 22.09 4.01 16.64
N ARG A 80 23.16 4.70 16.20
CA ARG A 80 23.67 5.91 16.89
C ARG A 80 22.89 7.16 16.49
N ASN A 81 22.21 7.17 15.34
CA ASN A 81 21.36 8.27 14.89
C ASN A 81 19.98 8.23 15.59
N LYS A 82 19.98 8.36 16.92
CA LYS A 82 18.79 8.18 17.77
C LYS A 82 17.66 9.15 17.42
N VAL A 83 17.98 10.40 17.09
CA VAL A 83 16.99 11.43 16.75
C VAL A 83 16.22 11.04 15.49
N ASN A 84 16.92 10.68 14.41
CA ASN A 84 16.23 10.33 13.16
C ASN A 84 15.49 8.99 13.28
N ASN A 85 16.03 8.03 14.05
CA ASN A 85 15.31 6.79 14.37
C ASN A 85 13.99 7.07 15.10
N GLN A 86 14.00 7.95 16.10
CA GLN A 86 12.81 8.32 16.86
C GLN A 86 11.77 8.99 15.95
N LEU A 87 12.18 9.96 15.13
CA LEU A 87 11.29 10.64 14.18
C LEU A 87 10.62 9.67 13.20
N ILE A 88 11.36 8.67 12.71
CA ILE A 88 10.82 7.64 11.82
C ILE A 88 9.84 6.72 12.57
N ALA A 89 10.19 6.32 13.79
CA ALA A 89 9.35 5.45 14.62
C ALA A 89 8.02 6.11 15.04
N GLU A 90 7.98 7.44 15.14
CA GLU A 90 6.79 8.23 15.47
C GLU A 90 5.86 8.46 14.27
N LEU A 91 6.25 8.06 13.06
CA LEU A 91 5.37 8.20 11.90
C LEU A 91 4.09 7.38 12.09
N PRO A 92 2.91 7.94 11.75
CA PRO A 92 1.70 7.16 11.73
C PRO A 92 1.81 6.04 10.68
N THR A 93 1.32 4.86 11.05
CA THR A 93 1.28 3.68 10.16
C THR A 93 -0.14 3.14 10.09
N LEU A 94 -0.50 2.59 8.94
CA LEU A 94 -1.75 1.86 8.74
C LEU A 94 -1.45 0.37 8.55
N GLN A 95 -2.25 -0.50 9.17
CA GLN A 95 -2.05 -1.95 9.11
C GLN A 95 -2.84 -2.59 7.97
N TYR A 96 -2.33 -3.72 7.46
CA TYR A 96 -3.09 -4.55 6.52
C TYR A 96 -4.45 -4.99 7.07
N ASP A 97 -4.54 -5.22 8.39
CA ASP A 97 -5.78 -5.61 9.06
C ASP A 97 -6.89 -4.57 8.93
N GLU A 98 -6.54 -3.27 8.84
CA GLU A 98 -7.53 -2.23 8.64
C GLU A 98 -8.23 -2.40 7.28
N LEU A 99 -7.45 -2.66 6.22
CA LEU A 99 -8.03 -2.93 4.90
C LEU A 99 -8.80 -4.25 4.89
N ASN A 100 -8.18 -5.31 5.40
CA ASN A 100 -8.72 -6.65 5.41
C ASN A 100 -10.06 -6.73 6.15
N SER A 101 -10.21 -6.00 7.26
CA SER A 101 -11.48 -5.93 8.00
C SER A 101 -12.61 -5.24 7.21
N ILE A 102 -12.29 -4.24 6.40
CA ILE A 102 -13.27 -3.52 5.57
C ILE A 102 -13.78 -4.41 4.43
N VAL A 103 -12.87 -5.12 3.76
CA VAL A 103 -13.21 -5.94 2.58
C VAL A 103 -13.53 -7.39 2.92
N GLY A 104 -13.45 -7.81 4.18
CA GLY A 104 -13.73 -9.18 4.59
C GLY A 104 -12.65 -10.20 4.22
N PHE A 105 -11.40 -9.76 3.98
CA PHE A 105 -10.28 -10.66 3.70
C PHE A 105 -9.70 -11.20 5.01
N LYS A 106 -9.64 -12.53 5.16
CA LYS A 106 -9.31 -13.18 6.45
C LYS A 106 -7.80 -13.30 6.71
N GLY A 107 -7.06 -12.22 6.48
CA GLY A 107 -5.62 -12.14 6.71
C GLY A 107 -4.80 -12.95 5.69
N PRO A 108 -3.50 -13.18 5.97
CA PRO A 108 -2.60 -13.73 4.99
C PRO A 108 -2.91 -15.17 4.58
N GLN A 109 -2.79 -15.44 3.27
CA GLN A 109 -3.08 -16.74 2.67
C GLN A 109 -1.99 -17.15 1.69
N THR A 110 -1.75 -18.45 1.59
CA THR A 110 -0.90 -19.00 0.53
C THR A 110 -1.74 -19.26 -0.72
N ALA A 111 -1.30 -18.77 -1.87
CA ALA A 111 -1.98 -18.92 -3.15
C ALA A 111 -1.00 -19.37 -4.26
N PRO A 112 -1.48 -20.12 -5.28
CA PRO A 112 -0.69 -20.44 -6.46
C PRO A 112 -0.24 -19.18 -7.21
N HIS A 113 1.00 -19.20 -7.71
CA HIS A 113 1.61 -18.15 -8.52
C HIS A 113 2.45 -18.80 -9.64
N PRO A 114 2.66 -18.16 -10.80
CA PRO A 114 3.44 -18.75 -11.90
C PRO A 114 4.87 -19.18 -11.54
N LYS A 115 5.41 -18.65 -10.44
CA LYS A 115 6.76 -18.95 -9.92
C LYS A 115 6.74 -19.81 -8.65
N GLY A 116 5.63 -20.47 -8.32
CA GLY A 116 5.49 -21.31 -7.13
C GLY A 116 4.34 -20.83 -6.21
N LEU A 117 4.53 -20.93 -4.90
CA LEU A 117 3.55 -20.42 -3.94
C LEU A 117 3.86 -18.96 -3.59
N SER A 118 2.82 -18.14 -3.48
CA SER A 118 2.91 -16.75 -3.03
C SER A 118 2.14 -16.56 -1.73
N PHE A 119 2.62 -15.67 -0.89
CA PHE A 119 1.95 -15.24 0.33
C PHE A 119 1.21 -13.94 0.07
N VAL A 120 -0.11 -13.97 0.17
CA VAL A 120 -1.01 -12.86 -0.13
C VAL A 120 -1.58 -12.33 1.18
N SER A 121 -1.08 -11.17 1.63
CA SER A 121 -1.52 -10.54 2.89
C SER A 121 -2.76 -9.66 2.74
N ILE A 122 -2.98 -9.10 1.54
CA ILE A 122 -4.10 -8.21 1.22
C ILE A 122 -4.54 -8.40 -0.24
N PRO A 123 -5.79 -8.07 -0.59
CA PRO A 123 -6.19 -7.89 -1.97
C PRO A 123 -5.61 -6.60 -2.57
N SER A 124 -5.49 -6.54 -3.89
CA SER A 124 -5.13 -5.30 -4.59
C SER A 124 -6.38 -4.44 -4.81
N ILE A 125 -6.31 -3.14 -4.52
CA ILE A 125 -7.44 -2.21 -4.68
C ILE A 125 -7.02 -1.01 -5.53
N CYS A 126 -7.89 -0.61 -6.46
CA CYS A 126 -7.79 0.64 -7.21
C CYS A 126 -8.86 1.59 -6.66
N PHE A 127 -8.42 2.70 -6.07
CA PHE A 127 -9.31 3.73 -5.52
C PHE A 127 -9.77 4.69 -6.61
N SER A 128 -11.07 4.90 -6.69
CA SER A 128 -11.76 5.73 -7.68
C SER A 128 -13.00 6.33 -7.03
N ASP A 129 -13.36 7.55 -7.43
CA ASP A 129 -14.46 8.33 -6.83
C ASP A 129 -15.86 7.77 -7.13
N GLU A 130 -15.97 6.86 -8.08
CA GLU A 130 -17.23 6.30 -8.61
C GLU A 130 -17.34 4.79 -8.35
N VAL A 131 -16.28 4.03 -8.62
CA VAL A 131 -16.25 2.57 -8.46
C VAL A 131 -14.86 2.09 -8.10
N MET A 132 -14.70 1.48 -6.92
CA MET A 132 -13.43 0.89 -6.53
C MET A 132 -13.32 -0.52 -7.09
N LEU A 133 -12.15 -0.87 -7.59
CA LEU A 133 -11.88 -2.19 -8.16
C LEU A 133 -10.99 -2.97 -7.22
N MET A 134 -11.31 -4.25 -7.01
CA MET A 134 -10.52 -5.13 -6.18
C MET A 134 -10.17 -6.42 -6.91
N LYS A 135 -8.91 -6.85 -6.77
CA LYS A 135 -8.43 -8.13 -7.28
C LYS A 135 -7.96 -9.00 -6.13
N VAL A 136 -8.53 -10.20 -6.07
CA VAL A 136 -8.08 -11.27 -5.17
C VAL A 136 -7.37 -12.32 -6.02
N PRO A 137 -6.09 -12.66 -5.74
CA PRO A 137 -5.38 -13.70 -6.45
C PRO A 137 -6.12 -15.05 -6.44
N ASP A 138 -6.00 -15.80 -7.53
CA ASP A 138 -6.65 -17.10 -7.64
C ASP A 138 -6.08 -18.08 -6.60
N GLY A 139 -6.94 -18.90 -6.01
CA GLY A 139 -6.59 -19.82 -4.92
C GLY A 139 -6.69 -19.24 -3.50
N CYS A 140 -6.83 -17.92 -3.35
CA CYS A 140 -7.22 -17.34 -2.07
C CYS A 140 -8.69 -17.69 -1.74
N LYS A 141 -8.97 -18.03 -0.48
CA LYS A 141 -10.31 -18.19 0.06
C LYS A 141 -10.86 -16.80 0.40
N TYR A 142 -11.88 -16.37 -0.32
CA TYR A 142 -12.51 -15.08 -0.11
C TYR A 142 -14.02 -15.18 -0.29
N THR A 143 -14.76 -14.51 0.58
CA THR A 143 -16.22 -14.38 0.49
C THR A 143 -16.52 -12.89 0.57
N ALA A 144 -17.08 -12.36 -0.51
CA ALA A 144 -17.41 -10.95 -0.59
C ALA A 144 -18.46 -10.56 0.47
N PRO A 145 -18.22 -9.51 1.27
CA PRO A 145 -19.26 -8.95 2.13
C PRO A 145 -20.31 -8.22 1.29
N GLU A 146 -21.40 -7.81 1.93
CA GLU A 146 -22.42 -6.98 1.30
C GLU A 146 -21.81 -5.68 0.73
N GLY A 147 -22.27 -5.28 -0.47
CA GLY A 147 -21.73 -4.12 -1.20
C GLY A 147 -20.47 -4.39 -2.02
N VAL A 148 -19.96 -5.62 -2.02
CA VAL A 148 -18.85 -6.06 -2.89
C VAL A 148 -19.39 -7.07 -3.91
N THR A 149 -19.34 -6.71 -5.19
CA THR A 149 -19.91 -7.53 -6.27
C THR A 149 -18.79 -8.18 -7.09
N GLU A 150 -18.82 -9.50 -7.22
CA GLU A 150 -17.92 -10.21 -8.14
C GLU A 150 -18.28 -9.86 -9.59
N ILE A 151 -17.25 -9.60 -10.39
CA ILE A 151 -17.36 -9.25 -11.80
C ILE A 151 -16.43 -10.12 -12.63
N ILE A 152 -16.72 -10.21 -13.92
CA ILE A 152 -15.86 -10.93 -14.86
C ILE A 152 -14.62 -10.10 -15.23
N TYR A 153 -13.58 -10.80 -15.71
CA TYR A 153 -12.31 -10.16 -16.07
C TYR A 153 -12.46 -9.04 -17.12
N SER A 154 -13.29 -9.23 -18.14
CA SER A 154 -13.50 -8.22 -19.19
C SER A 154 -14.13 -6.93 -18.65
N GLU A 155 -15.08 -7.02 -17.72
CA GLU A 155 -15.66 -5.86 -17.04
C GLU A 155 -14.60 -5.15 -16.19
N TYR A 156 -13.82 -5.90 -15.40
CA TYR A 156 -12.73 -5.34 -14.59
C TYR A 156 -11.73 -4.56 -15.45
N GLN A 157 -11.29 -5.14 -16.58
CA GLN A 157 -10.35 -4.47 -17.49
C GLN A 157 -10.95 -3.21 -18.12
N GLY A 158 -12.22 -3.25 -18.54
CA GLY A 158 -12.91 -2.06 -19.07
C GLY A 158 -12.94 -0.91 -18.08
N LEU A 159 -13.33 -1.19 -16.82
CA LEU A 159 -13.37 -0.19 -15.75
C LEU A 159 -11.97 0.32 -15.39
N LYS A 160 -10.97 -0.59 -15.32
CA LYS A 160 -9.60 -0.22 -14.98
C LYS A 160 -8.96 0.67 -16.05
N ASN A 161 -9.19 0.35 -17.33
CA ASN A 161 -8.69 1.15 -18.45
C ASN A 161 -9.31 2.54 -18.48
N ALA A 162 -10.64 2.64 -18.29
CA ALA A 162 -11.32 3.93 -18.21
C ALA A 162 -10.78 4.80 -17.04
N TRP A 163 -10.49 4.17 -15.90
CA TRP A 163 -9.85 4.85 -14.77
C TRP A 163 -8.42 5.28 -15.09
N ASP A 164 -7.61 4.43 -15.73
CA ASP A 164 -6.23 4.78 -16.12
C ASP A 164 -6.21 5.95 -17.10
N GLU A 165 -7.12 5.97 -18.08
CA GLU A 165 -7.24 7.07 -19.04
C GLU A 165 -7.60 8.39 -18.35
N LYS A 166 -8.49 8.37 -17.35
CA LYS A 166 -8.86 9.56 -16.56
C LYS A 166 -7.70 10.10 -15.72
N ASN A 167 -6.74 9.25 -15.33
CA ASN A 167 -5.63 9.57 -14.42
C ASN A 167 -4.26 9.74 -15.09
N LYS A 168 -4.15 9.56 -16.42
CA LYS A 168 -2.97 9.99 -17.19
C LYS A 168 -2.94 11.52 -17.23
N LYS A 169 -2.38 12.14 -16.20
CA LYS A 169 -2.04 13.56 -16.13
C LYS A 169 -0.57 13.75 -15.87
#